data_AF-A0A8X6WSP1-F1
#
_entry.id   AF-A0A8X6WSP1-F1
#
_cell.length_a   1.000
_cell.length_b   1.000
_cell.length_c   1.000
_cell.angle_alpha   90.00
_cell.angle_beta   90.00
_cell.angle_gamma   90.00
#
_symmetry.space_group_name_H-M   'P 1'
#
loop_
_entity.id
_entity.type
_entity.pdbx_description
1 polymer ?
#
loop_
_entity_poly.entity_id
_entity_poly.type
_entity_poly.pdbx_seq_one_letter_code
_entity_poly.pdbx_strand_id
1 'polypeptide(L)'
;MATKNFELGDLVWAKMKNYPFWPAQIVNPPVVNEKLDTDRGLPKKKPSMSRRNQHFVFFFGTRDFSWISDENIVPHSEEMVNKEIKKKSASYVKAVKEIVKASRGEDLFTAGRWVPKSLRKG
;
A
#
# COMPACT_ATOMS: atom_id res chain seq x y z
N MET A 1 -20.56 0.12 13.85
CA MET A 1 -19.42 0.77 13.18
C MET A 1 -19.16 0.00 11.91
N ALA A 2 -19.24 0.63 10.74
CA ALA A 2 -19.04 -0.06 9.47
C ALA A 2 -17.59 -0.59 9.41
N THR A 3 -17.42 -1.91 9.41
CA THR A 3 -16.14 -2.54 9.10
C THR A 3 -15.81 -2.14 7.67
N LYS A 4 -14.74 -1.36 7.46
CA LYS A 4 -14.29 -1.10 6.09
C LYS A 4 -13.70 -2.41 5.57
N ASN A 5 -14.41 -3.05 4.66
CA ASN A 5 -13.95 -4.24 3.98
C ASN A 5 -12.95 -3.82 2.91
N PHE A 6 -11.66 -3.90 3.22
CA PHE A 6 -10.62 -3.67 2.24
C PHE A 6 -10.10 -4.98 1.63
N GLU A 7 -9.87 -4.98 0.32
CA GLU A 7 -9.50 -6.15 -0.47
C GLU A 7 -8.08 -6.01 -1.08
N LEU A 8 -7.55 -7.13 -1.57
CA LEU A 8 -6.25 -7.13 -2.24
C LEU A 8 -6.31 -6.29 -3.53
N GLY A 9 -5.37 -5.37 -3.70
CA GLY A 9 -5.32 -4.45 -4.82
C GLY A 9 -5.92 -3.08 -4.52
N ASP A 10 -6.68 -2.94 -3.41
CA ASP A 10 -7.28 -1.66 -3.03
C ASP A 10 -6.23 -0.59 -2.80
N LEU A 11 -6.48 0.57 -3.40
CA LEU A 11 -5.67 1.76 -3.22
C LEU A 11 -6.15 2.49 -1.98
N VAL A 12 -5.22 2.77 -1.08
CA VAL A 12 -5.51 3.31 0.24
C VAL A 12 -4.47 4.34 0.66
N TRP A 13 -4.77 5.06 1.72
CA TRP A 13 -3.89 5.98 2.39
C TRP A 13 -3.68 5.48 3.81
N ALA A 14 -2.45 5.08 4.12
CA ALA A 14 -2.08 4.53 5.40
C ALA A 14 -1.45 5.62 6.29
N LYS A 15 -1.93 5.72 7.54
CA LYS A 15 -1.37 6.63 8.54
C LYS A 15 -0.33 5.90 9.38
N MET A 16 0.89 6.42 9.41
CA MET A 16 1.94 5.95 10.32
C MET A 16 2.18 6.96 11.45
N LYS A 17 2.72 6.48 12.57
CA LYS A 17 3.18 7.32 13.68
C LYS A 17 4.28 8.27 13.16
N ASN A 18 4.11 9.57 13.35
CA ASN A 18 5.00 10.66 12.90
C ASN A 18 5.06 10.92 11.38
N TYR A 19 4.26 10.25 10.56
CA TYR A 19 4.17 10.54 9.11
C TYR A 19 2.77 10.99 8.71
N PRO A 20 2.61 11.77 7.63
CA PRO A 20 1.29 12.05 7.06
C PRO A 20 0.62 10.77 6.55
N PHE A 21 -0.63 10.87 6.10
CA PHE A 21 -1.26 9.80 5.33
C PHE A 21 -0.42 9.54 4.10
N TRP A 22 0.13 8.34 3.96
CA TRP A 22 1.00 7.98 2.85
C TRP A 22 0.24 7.08 1.86
N PRO A 23 0.34 7.35 0.55
CA PRO A 23 -0.35 6.54 -0.45
C PRO A 23 0.21 5.11 -0.46
N ALA A 24 -0.69 4.14 -0.42
CA ALA A 24 -0.36 2.73 -0.34
C ALA A 24 -1.35 1.86 -1.12
N GLN A 25 -1.00 0.60 -1.31
CA GLN A 25 -1.88 -0.43 -1.88
C GLN A 25 -1.93 -1.63 -0.95
N ILE A 26 -3.11 -2.21 -0.78
CA ILE A 26 -3.24 -3.47 -0.05
C ILE A 26 -2.71 -4.60 -0.92
N VAL A 27 -1.75 -5.33 -0.39
CA VAL A 27 -1.05 -6.40 -1.11
C VAL A 27 -1.05 -7.65 -0.26
N ASN A 28 -0.87 -8.79 -0.93
CA ASN A 28 -0.77 -10.05 -0.21
C ASN A 28 0.54 -10.03 0.60
N PRO A 29 0.53 -10.37 1.91
CA PRO A 29 1.77 -10.62 2.63
C PRO A 29 2.60 -11.67 1.88
N PRO A 30 3.93 -11.51 1.83
CA PRO A 30 4.79 -12.56 1.31
C PRO A 30 4.51 -13.85 2.08
N VAL A 31 4.47 -14.97 1.36
CA VAL A 31 4.36 -16.30 1.97
C VAL A 31 5.65 -16.51 2.74
N VAL A 32 5.59 -16.27 4.05
CA VAL A 32 6.76 -16.34 4.94
C VAL A 32 7.33 -17.76 4.88
N ASN A 33 8.47 -17.91 4.20
CA ASN A 33 9.32 -19.08 4.36
C ASN A 33 10.36 -18.66 5.38
N GLU A 34 10.22 -19.19 6.60
CA GLU A 34 10.88 -18.75 7.84
C GLU A 34 12.40 -18.49 7.74
N LYS A 35 13.07 -19.08 6.75
CA LYS A 35 14.52 -18.94 6.49
C LYS A 35 14.92 -17.80 5.55
N LEU A 36 14.06 -17.37 4.61
CA LEU A 36 14.42 -16.38 3.56
C LEU A 36 13.95 -14.95 3.87
N ASP A 37 12.84 -14.78 4.58
CA ASP A 37 12.25 -13.46 4.81
C ASP A 37 13.00 -12.62 5.86
N THR A 38 13.84 -13.27 6.68
CA THR A 38 14.65 -12.62 7.73
C THR A 38 15.77 -11.75 7.17
N ASP A 39 16.29 -12.08 5.98
CA ASP A 39 17.40 -11.37 5.33
C ASP A 39 16.93 -10.10 4.58
N ARG A 40 15.66 -10.08 4.12
CA ARG A 40 15.10 -9.01 3.29
C ARG A 40 14.40 -7.88 4.06
N GLY A 41 14.49 -7.89 5.39
CA GLY A 41 13.85 -6.88 6.24
C GLY A 41 12.31 -6.95 6.26
N LEU A 42 11.73 -8.08 5.87
CA LEU A 42 10.27 -8.27 5.84
C LEU A 42 9.72 -8.51 7.26
N PRO A 43 8.51 -8.02 7.58
CA PRO A 43 7.96 -8.12 8.93
C PRO A 43 7.74 -9.58 9.37
N LYS A 44 8.41 -9.94 10.47
CA LYS A 44 8.60 -11.31 11.01
C LYS A 44 7.35 -12.10 11.47
N LYS A 45 6.12 -11.62 11.29
CA LYS A 45 4.93 -12.29 11.85
C LYS A 45 3.73 -12.29 10.91
N LYS A 46 3.30 -13.49 10.48
CA LYS A 46 1.89 -13.72 10.12
C LYS A 46 1.03 -13.22 11.28
N PRO A 47 -0.04 -12.45 11.04
CA PRO A 47 -1.00 -12.16 12.09
C PRO A 47 -1.54 -13.50 12.60
N SER A 48 -1.39 -13.75 13.91
CA SER A 48 -2.23 -14.74 14.58
C SER A 48 -3.69 -14.44 14.18
N MET A 49 -4.52 -15.48 14.02
CA MET A 49 -5.94 -15.44 13.67
C MET A 49 -6.80 -14.42 14.47
N SER A 50 -6.21 -13.82 15.51
CA SER A 50 -6.76 -12.77 16.37
C SER A 50 -6.50 -11.32 15.93
N ARG A 51 -5.72 -11.03 14.86
CA ARG A 51 -5.47 -9.67 14.33
C ARG A 51 -6.36 -9.34 13.10
N ARG A 52 -7.66 -9.62 13.18
CA ARG A 52 -8.64 -9.49 12.07
C ARG A 52 -8.79 -8.08 11.45
N ASN A 53 -8.11 -7.08 12.01
CA ASN A 53 -8.30 -5.67 11.67
C ASN A 53 -7.02 -5.02 11.14
N GLN A 54 -6.12 -5.79 10.51
CA GLN A 54 -4.89 -5.24 9.94
C GLN A 54 -4.67 -5.74 8.51
N HIS A 55 -4.23 -4.82 7.65
CA HIS A 55 -3.91 -5.10 6.26
C HIS A 55 -2.42 -4.93 6.00
N PHE A 56 -1.89 -5.77 5.14
CA PHE A 56 -0.53 -5.64 4.65
C PHE A 56 -0.54 -4.69 3.46
N VAL A 57 0.20 -3.59 3.57
CA VAL A 57 0.21 -2.53 2.56
C VAL A 57 1.62 -2.30 2.03
N PHE A 58 1.67 -1.93 0.75
CA PHE A 58 2.86 -1.46 0.05
C PHE A 58 2.80 0.07 -0.07
N PHE A 59 3.83 0.77 0.40
CA PHE A 59 3.92 2.22 0.29
C PHE A 59 4.54 2.64 -1.04
N PHE A 60 3.79 3.45 -1.78
CA PHE A 60 4.29 4.05 -3.02
C PHE A 60 5.47 4.99 -2.74
N GLY A 61 6.35 5.18 -3.73
CA GLY A 61 7.53 6.03 -3.62
C GLY A 61 8.69 5.42 -2.84
N THR A 62 8.49 5.03 -1.56
CA THR A 62 9.55 4.43 -0.72
C THR A 62 9.73 2.93 -0.95
N ARG A 63 8.69 2.26 -1.47
CA ARG A 63 8.66 0.82 -1.74
C ARG A 63 8.79 -0.05 -0.49
N ASP A 64 8.35 0.48 0.65
CA ASP A 64 8.31 -0.24 1.91
C ASP A 64 7.01 -1.02 2.07
N PHE A 65 7.03 -1.99 2.98
CA PHE A 65 5.85 -2.75 3.36
C PHE A 65 5.60 -2.66 4.86
N SER A 66 4.33 -2.59 5.26
CA SER A 66 3.98 -2.62 6.68
C SER A 66 2.58 -3.19 6.91
N TRP A 67 2.35 -3.59 8.16
CA TRP A 67 1.03 -3.95 8.65
C TRP A 67 0.37 -2.72 9.25
N ILE A 68 -0.79 -2.34 8.72
CA ILE A 68 -1.53 -1.15 9.15
C ILE A 68 -2.91 -1.59 9.61
N SER A 69 -3.35 -1.09 10.78
CA SER A 69 -4.70 -1.34 11.28
C SER A 69 -5.75 -0.61 10.43
N ASP A 70 -6.93 -1.19 10.29
CA ASP A 70 -8.07 -0.65 9.54
C ASP A 70 -8.41 0.81 9.92
N GLU A 71 -8.33 1.13 11.21
CA GLU A 71 -8.50 2.49 11.77
C GLU A 71 -7.52 3.53 11.19
N ASN A 72 -6.35 3.07 10.74
CA ASN A 72 -5.28 3.89 10.16
C ASN A 72 -5.27 3.81 8.63
N ILE A 73 -6.30 3.24 8.01
CA ILE A 73 -6.45 3.11 6.57
C ILE A 73 -7.66 3.92 6.09
N VAL A 74 -7.44 4.73 5.06
CA VAL A 74 -8.49 5.48 4.38
C VAL A 74 -8.52 5.09 2.92
N PRO A 75 -9.69 4.81 2.30
CA PRO A 75 -9.77 4.51 0.88
C PRO A 75 -9.23 5.67 0.03
N HIS A 76 -8.66 5.34 -1.12
CA HIS A 76 -8.20 6.34 -2.08
C HIS A 76 -9.37 7.16 -2.64
N SER A 77 -9.21 8.48 -2.66
CA SER A 77 -10.13 9.42 -3.32
C SER A 77 -9.36 10.57 -3.94
N GLU A 78 -9.93 11.17 -4.99
CA GLU A 78 -9.32 12.33 -5.68
C GLU A 78 -9.19 13.56 -4.75
N GLU A 79 -10.13 13.73 -3.83
CA GLU A 79 -10.07 14.78 -2.81
C GLU A 79 -8.84 14.62 -1.90
N MET A 80 -8.51 13.38 -1.51
CA MET A 80 -7.32 13.09 -0.71
C MET A 80 -6.04 13.43 -1.48
N VAL A 81 -5.99 13.09 -2.78
CA VAL A 81 -4.87 13.42 -3.67
C VAL A 81 -4.63 14.94 -3.70
N ASN A 82 -5.68 15.72 -3.95
CA ASN A 82 -5.56 17.18 -4.04
C ASN A 82 -5.19 17.82 -2.69
N LYS A 83 -5.70 17.28 -1.59
CA LYS A 83 -5.37 17.74 -0.24
C LYS A 83 -3.90 17.50 0.11
N GLU A 84 -3.38 16.32 -0.22
CA GLU A 84 -2.06 15.89 0.23
C GLU A 84 -0.89 16.37 -0.66
N ILE A 85 -1.09 16.75 -1.92
CA ILE A 85 0.01 17.20 -2.80
C ILE A 85 0.56 18.60 -2.45
N LYS A 86 -0.24 19.49 -1.85
CA LYS A 86 0.01 20.95 -1.86
C LYS A 86 1.32 21.42 -1.22
N LYS A 87 1.95 20.67 -0.30
CA LYS A 87 3.16 21.11 0.45
C LYS A 87 4.07 19.96 0.92
N LYS A 88 4.23 18.89 0.13
CA LYS A 88 4.97 17.69 0.57
C LYS A 88 6.29 17.48 -0.18
N SER A 89 7.16 16.65 0.40
CA SER A 89 8.49 16.35 -0.14
C SER A 89 8.43 15.67 -1.52
N ALA A 90 9.53 15.74 -2.28
CA ALA A 90 9.63 15.11 -3.60
C ALA A 90 9.28 13.59 -3.57
N SER A 91 9.73 12.88 -2.54
CA SER A 91 9.40 11.46 -2.34
C SER A 91 7.90 11.23 -2.13
N TYR A 92 7.24 12.13 -1.39
CA TYR A 92 5.80 12.08 -1.18
C TYR A 92 5.04 12.37 -2.48
N VAL A 93 5.40 13.44 -3.19
CA VAL A 93 4.79 13.80 -4.48
C VAL A 93 4.94 12.65 -5.49
N LYS A 94 6.09 11.98 -5.50
CA LYS A 94 6.31 10.78 -6.30
C LYS A 94 5.35 9.66 -5.92
N ALA A 95 5.21 9.38 -4.62
CA ALA A 95 4.28 8.37 -4.11
C ALA A 95 2.83 8.67 -4.51
N VAL A 96 2.41 9.93 -4.45
CA VAL A 96 1.06 10.33 -4.86
C VAL A 96 0.85 10.17 -6.38
N LYS A 97 1.85 10.53 -7.20
CA LYS A 97 1.79 10.29 -8.65
C LYS A 97 1.68 8.80 -8.98
N GLU A 98 2.33 7.93 -8.21
CA GLU A 98 2.24 6.48 -8.41
C GLU A 98 0.85 5.93 -8.08
N ILE A 99 0.23 6.31 -6.95
CA ILE A 99 -1.14 5.85 -6.63
C ILE A 99 -2.18 6.39 -7.63
N VAL A 100 -1.99 7.61 -8.16
CA VAL A 100 -2.88 8.17 -9.21
C VAL A 100 -2.74 7.43 -10.53
N LYS A 101 -1.53 6.96 -10.88
CA LYS A 101 -1.36 6.06 -12.03
C LYS A 101 -2.03 4.71 -11.77
N ALA A 102 -1.94 4.21 -10.54
CA ALA A 102 -2.56 2.95 -10.17
C ALA A 102 -4.09 3.02 -10.22
N SER A 103 -4.68 4.14 -9.80
CA SER A 103 -6.14 4.32 -9.87
C SER A 103 -6.67 4.38 -11.30
N ARG A 104 -5.81 4.68 -12.27
CA ARG A 104 -6.10 4.67 -13.71
C ARG A 104 -5.75 3.35 -14.41
N GLY A 105 -5.25 2.36 -13.67
CA GLY A 105 -4.73 1.11 -14.25
C GLY A 105 -3.44 1.28 -15.05
N GLU A 106 -2.76 2.42 -14.90
CA GLU A 106 -1.54 2.77 -15.64
C GLU A 106 -0.27 2.41 -14.90
N ASP A 107 -0.35 1.80 -13.72
CA ASP A 107 0.81 1.40 -12.94
C ASP A 107 1.37 0.04 -13.36
N LEU A 108 2.64 -0.20 -13.04
CA LEU A 108 3.34 -1.45 -13.38
C LEU A 108 3.32 -2.43 -12.19
N PHE A 109 2.49 -2.20 -11.18
CA PHE A 109 2.47 -2.93 -9.92
C PHE A 109 1.04 -3.31 -9.51
N THR A 110 0.48 -4.33 -10.16
CA THR A 110 -0.87 -4.81 -9.84
C THR A 110 -0.79 -5.88 -8.76
N ALA A 111 -1.50 -5.68 -7.64
CA ALA A 111 -1.69 -6.67 -6.58
C ALA A 111 -0.38 -7.30 -6.04
N GLY A 112 0.65 -6.49 -5.82
CA GLY A 112 1.93 -6.98 -5.28
C GLY A 112 2.89 -7.55 -6.33
N ARG A 113 2.56 -7.45 -7.63
CA ARG A 113 3.37 -8.01 -8.71
C ARG A 113 3.72 -6.96 -9.75
N TRP A 114 4.99 -6.89 -10.12
CA TRP A 114 5.43 -6.06 -11.24
C TRP A 114 4.89 -6.64 -12.54
N VAL A 115 4.07 -5.88 -13.26
CA VAL A 115 3.60 -6.22 -14.61
C VAL A 115 4.63 -5.65 -15.60
N PRO A 116 5.38 -6.51 -16.33
CA PRO A 116 6.27 -6.06 -17.38
C PRO A 116 5.50 -5.25 -18.43
N LYS A 117 6.09 -4.14 -18.91
CA LYS A 117 5.47 -3.29 -19.94
C LYS A 117 5.03 -4.06 -21.19
N SER A 118 5.70 -5.18 -21.50
CA SER A 118 5.40 -6.06 -22.63
C SER A 118 4.10 -6.89 -22.49
N LEU A 119 3.55 -7.00 -21.28
CA LEU A 119 2.34 -7.78 -20.99
C LEU A 119 1.06 -6.95 -20.99
N ARG A 120 1.14 -5.63 -21.21
CA ARG A 120 -0.03 -4.80 -21.56
C ARG A 120 -0.40 -5.05 -23.02
N LYS A 121 -1.04 -6.17 -23.29
CA LYS A 121 -1.76 -6.40 -24.55
C LYS A 121 -3.25 -6.39 -24.27
N GLY A 122 -3.99 -5.52 -24.95
CA GLY A 122 -5.46 -5.52 -25.03
C GLY A 122 -6.08 -4.37 -24.28
#